data_AF-A0A4Q9FFS7-F1
#
_entry.id   AF-A0A4Q9FFS7-F1
#
_cell.length_a   1.000
_cell.length_b   1.000
_cell.length_c   1.000
_cell.angle_alpha   90.00
_cell.angle_beta   90.00
_cell.angle_gamma   90.00
#
_symmetry.space_group_name_H-M   'P 1'
#
loop_
_entity.id
_entity.type
_entity.pdbx_description
1 polymer ?
#
loop_
_entity_poly.entity_id
_entity_poly.type
_entity_poly.pdbx_seq_one_letter_code
_entity_poly.pdbx_strand_id
1 'polypeptide(L)'
;MSLRKIGSAILVIVLVFMSCNNDDGGVTIPEIILRDRAEQQIVDKDSIDDYLSSHYFNKSMFEGNTNPKTTDLVITKITDETISSDADSLLINAVGDPIKVTFVDVEYEYYVLSLNQGGGDSSPNFADNILITYEGFTLDNEVFDSAVTPLTLDLTTLIPGWRKVFPRFNVAESFVENGDGTVSYSNHGAGVMFLPSGLAYFADARTGIPAYSPLIFKFELLQSFVNDHDNDGVPSWKEDIDGDGEFFLDPDDLDKEGDDDTDNDRTPDYVDPDDDGDGVPTVNEDWDGDGDPTNDMSPINPSLPRYLDPEANDSK
;
A
#
# COMPACT_ATOMS: atom_id res chain seq x y z
N MET A 1 -74.71 -9.16 -33.73
CA MET A 1 -73.50 -8.45 -33.27
C MET A 1 -72.42 -8.68 -34.31
N SER A 2 -71.88 -7.59 -34.88
CA SER A 2 -71.31 -7.57 -36.22
C SER A 2 -69.95 -8.29 -36.37
N LEU A 3 -69.78 -9.01 -37.49
CA LEU A 3 -68.51 -9.58 -37.99
C LEU A 3 -67.33 -8.59 -38.12
N ARG A 4 -67.55 -7.30 -37.86
CA ARG A 4 -66.53 -6.24 -37.85
C ARG A 4 -65.60 -6.25 -36.62
N LYS A 5 -65.86 -7.08 -35.60
CA LYS A 5 -65.02 -7.16 -34.39
C LYS A 5 -64.05 -8.35 -34.35
N ILE A 6 -64.14 -9.27 -35.31
CA ILE A 6 -63.25 -10.45 -35.38
C ILE A 6 -62.04 -10.18 -36.31
N GLY A 7 -62.16 -9.24 -37.25
CA GLY A 7 -61.04 -8.85 -38.14
C GLY A 7 -59.93 -8.03 -37.45
N SER A 8 -60.22 -7.33 -36.35
CA SER A 8 -59.22 -6.52 -35.63
C SER A 8 -58.45 -7.29 -34.55
N ALA A 9 -58.88 -8.49 -34.18
CA ALA A 9 -58.16 -9.32 -33.22
C ALA A 9 -57.09 -10.22 -33.88
N ILE A 10 -57.23 -10.51 -35.18
CA ILE A 10 -56.27 -11.35 -35.93
C ILE A 10 -55.13 -10.52 -36.54
N LEU A 11 -55.30 -9.21 -36.73
CA LEU A 11 -54.24 -8.32 -37.22
C LEU A 11 -53.23 -7.91 -36.13
N VAL A 12 -53.59 -7.98 -34.85
CA VAL A 12 -52.72 -7.60 -33.72
C VAL A 12 -51.82 -8.76 -33.26
N ILE A 13 -52.19 -10.01 -33.53
CA ILE A 13 -51.39 -11.20 -33.12
C ILE A 13 -50.30 -11.57 -34.15
N VAL A 14 -50.39 -11.09 -35.39
CA VAL A 14 -49.36 -11.34 -36.42
C VAL A 14 -48.23 -10.29 -36.39
N LEU A 15 -48.43 -9.13 -35.73
CA LEU A 15 -47.39 -8.09 -35.59
C LEU A 15 -46.46 -8.29 -34.39
N VAL A 16 -46.69 -9.29 -33.54
CA VAL A 16 -45.83 -9.59 -32.37
C VAL A 16 -44.65 -10.51 -32.73
N PHE A 17 -44.60 -11.07 -33.95
CA PHE A 17 -43.53 -11.98 -34.38
C PHE A 17 -42.53 -11.40 -35.41
N MET A 18 -42.51 -10.09 -35.63
CA MET A 18 -41.56 -9.44 -36.55
C MET A 18 -40.88 -8.18 -35.98
N SER A 19 -40.67 -8.13 -34.66
CA SER A 19 -39.84 -7.09 -34.03
C SER A 19 -38.73 -7.69 -33.18
N CYS A 20 -37.96 -8.61 -33.75
CA CYS A 20 -36.56 -8.80 -33.41
C CYS A 20 -35.76 -8.45 -34.66
N ASN A 21 -35.56 -7.16 -34.91
CA ASN A 21 -34.34 -6.73 -35.58
C ASN A 21 -33.27 -6.67 -34.50
N ASN A 22 -32.23 -7.47 -34.66
CA ASN A 22 -31.01 -7.39 -33.86
C ASN A 22 -30.34 -6.05 -34.18
N ASP A 23 -30.75 -4.99 -33.49
CA ASP A 23 -29.96 -3.78 -33.31
C ASP A 23 -29.69 -3.63 -31.81
N ASP A 24 -29.09 -4.68 -31.24
CA ASP A 24 -28.31 -4.52 -30.03
C ASP A 24 -27.00 -3.83 -30.43
N GLY A 25 -27.12 -2.53 -30.73
CA GLY A 25 -26.02 -1.57 -30.65
C GLY A 25 -25.59 -1.38 -29.20
N GLY A 26 -25.43 -2.49 -28.48
CA GLY A 26 -24.82 -2.52 -27.18
C GLY A 26 -23.43 -1.95 -27.35
N VAL A 27 -23.13 -0.93 -26.55
CA VAL A 27 -21.75 -0.52 -26.34
C VAL A 27 -21.03 -1.79 -25.89
N THR A 28 -20.25 -2.39 -26.78
CA THR A 28 -19.23 -3.37 -26.39
C THR A 28 -18.24 -2.57 -25.58
N ILE A 29 -18.44 -2.53 -24.26
CA ILE A 29 -17.39 -2.09 -23.35
C ILE A 29 -16.28 -3.10 -23.61
N PRO A 30 -15.12 -2.69 -24.14
CA PRO A 30 -14.03 -3.61 -24.31
C PRO A 30 -13.71 -4.18 -22.93
N GLU A 31 -13.79 -5.50 -22.81
CA GLU A 31 -13.32 -6.19 -21.62
C GLU A 31 -11.85 -5.83 -21.46
N ILE A 32 -11.53 -5.05 -20.44
CA ILE A 32 -10.15 -4.70 -20.13
C ILE A 32 -9.54 -5.96 -19.53
N ILE A 33 -8.85 -6.73 -20.37
CA ILE A 33 -8.09 -7.88 -19.90
C ILE A 33 -6.92 -7.34 -19.08
N LEU A 34 -6.99 -7.56 -17.76
CA LEU A 34 -5.88 -7.26 -16.86
C LEU A 34 -4.66 -8.08 -17.27
N ARG A 35 -3.48 -7.47 -17.20
CA ARG A 35 -2.23 -8.21 -17.40
C ARG A 35 -2.01 -9.16 -16.23
N ASP A 36 -1.37 -10.28 -16.51
CA ASP A 36 -0.90 -11.16 -15.47
C ASP A 36 0.14 -10.45 -14.59
N ARG A 37 0.01 -10.56 -13.27
CA ARG A 37 0.88 -9.88 -12.31
C ARG A 37 2.32 -10.37 -12.38
N ALA A 38 2.54 -11.68 -12.59
CA ALA A 38 3.88 -12.25 -12.68
C ALA A 38 4.57 -11.87 -14.00
N GLU A 39 3.84 -11.88 -15.12
CA GLU A 39 4.37 -11.40 -16.40
C GLU A 39 4.69 -9.89 -16.35
N GLN A 40 3.81 -9.08 -15.75
CA GLN A 40 4.03 -7.64 -15.62
C GLN A 40 5.21 -7.34 -14.69
N GLN A 41 5.40 -8.11 -13.62
CA GLN A 41 6.53 -7.94 -12.72
C GLN A 41 7.88 -8.11 -13.44
N ILE A 42 7.98 -9.06 -14.36
CA ILE A 42 9.20 -9.25 -15.17
C ILE A 42 9.49 -7.98 -16.00
N VAL A 43 8.47 -7.41 -16.65
CA VAL A 43 8.59 -6.21 -17.48
C VAL A 43 8.96 -4.97 -16.65
N ASP A 44 8.32 -4.80 -15.49
CA ASP A 44 8.59 -3.68 -14.60
C ASP A 44 10.00 -3.76 -14.04
N LYS A 45 10.41 -4.96 -13.61
CA LYS A 45 11.75 -5.22 -13.10
C LYS A 45 12.81 -4.89 -14.15
N ASP A 46 12.66 -5.37 -15.38
CA ASP A 46 13.60 -5.07 -16.47
C ASP A 46 13.74 -3.55 -16.68
N SER A 47 12.62 -2.82 -16.60
CA SER A 47 12.61 -1.35 -16.75
C SER A 47 13.31 -0.63 -15.59
N ILE A 48 13.14 -1.12 -14.35
CA ILE A 48 13.81 -0.58 -13.17
C ILE A 48 15.31 -0.89 -13.21
N ASP A 49 15.70 -2.11 -13.58
CA ASP A 49 17.09 -2.52 -13.74
C ASP A 49 17.83 -1.66 -14.78
N ASP A 50 17.18 -1.41 -15.92
CA ASP A 50 17.71 -0.53 -16.97
C ASP A 50 17.88 0.91 -16.47
N TYR A 51 16.92 1.42 -15.69
CA TYR A 51 17.03 2.73 -15.06
C TYR A 51 18.22 2.76 -14.10
N LEU A 52 18.28 1.85 -13.13
CA LEU A 52 19.34 1.79 -12.12
C LEU A 52 20.73 1.58 -12.72
N SER A 53 20.83 0.83 -13.81
CA SER A 53 22.08 0.53 -14.50
C SER A 53 22.59 1.67 -15.40
N SER A 54 21.76 2.68 -15.67
CA SER A 54 22.09 3.82 -16.55
C SER A 54 22.11 5.18 -15.83
N HIS A 55 21.69 5.22 -14.57
CA HIS A 55 21.60 6.45 -13.79
C HIS A 55 22.58 6.48 -12.63
N TYR A 56 23.11 7.68 -12.37
CA TYR A 56 23.99 7.98 -11.25
C TYR A 56 23.30 8.95 -10.31
N PHE A 57 23.79 9.01 -9.07
CA PHE A 57 23.39 10.03 -8.11
C PHE A 57 24.61 10.67 -7.44
N ASN A 58 24.40 11.83 -6.82
CA ASN A 58 25.38 12.63 -6.10
C ASN A 58 25.64 12.11 -4.69
N LYS A 59 26.18 10.90 -4.56
CA LYS A 59 26.40 10.18 -3.30
C LYS A 59 27.22 10.97 -2.27
N SER A 60 28.27 11.69 -2.69
CA SER A 60 29.12 12.45 -1.75
C SER A 60 28.39 13.55 -0.98
N MET A 61 27.23 14.02 -1.44
CA MET A 61 26.37 14.96 -0.69
C MET A 61 25.70 14.31 0.53
N PHE A 62 25.57 12.98 0.53
CA PHE A 62 24.88 12.21 1.56
C PHE A 62 25.84 11.46 2.48
N GLU A 63 27.06 11.16 2.03
CA GLU A 63 28.06 10.45 2.86
C GLU A 63 28.41 11.23 4.14
N GLY A 64 28.03 10.67 5.29
CA GLY A 64 28.26 11.29 6.60
C GLY A 64 27.32 12.46 6.91
N ASN A 65 26.35 12.76 6.04
CA ASN A 65 25.30 13.72 6.32
C ASN A 65 24.18 13.06 7.13
N THR A 66 24.12 13.38 8.42
CA THR A 66 23.03 12.88 9.28
C THR A 66 21.72 13.61 9.05
N ASN A 67 21.67 14.70 8.30
CA ASN A 67 20.45 15.46 8.04
C ASN A 67 20.28 15.71 6.54
N PRO A 68 20.18 14.64 5.73
CA PRO A 68 20.04 14.80 4.29
C PRO A 68 18.74 15.52 3.95
N LYS A 69 18.73 16.19 2.81
CA LYS A 69 17.49 16.70 2.21
C LYS A 69 17.31 16.01 0.87
N THR A 70 16.15 15.41 0.67
CA THR A 70 15.83 14.72 -0.58
C THR A 70 15.73 15.68 -1.77
N THR A 71 15.55 16.99 -1.50
CA THR A 71 15.65 18.05 -2.51
C THR A 71 17.06 18.26 -3.05
N ASP A 72 18.09 17.86 -2.30
CA ASP A 72 19.49 17.92 -2.73
C ASP A 72 19.90 16.69 -3.55
N LEU A 73 19.04 15.67 -3.63
CA LEU A 73 19.28 14.48 -4.43
C LEU A 73 19.14 14.82 -5.91
N VAL A 74 20.19 14.52 -6.66
CA VAL A 74 20.21 14.65 -8.12
C VAL A 74 20.46 13.27 -8.71
N ILE A 75 19.48 12.75 -9.45
CA ILE A 75 19.61 11.52 -10.25
C ILE A 75 19.80 11.93 -11.71
N THR A 76 20.88 11.47 -12.33
CA THR A 76 21.24 11.86 -13.71
C THR A 76 21.46 10.63 -14.57
N LYS A 77 20.77 10.57 -15.72
CA LYS A 77 21.11 9.64 -16.79
C LYS A 77 22.38 10.10 -17.48
N ILE A 78 23.41 9.26 -17.52
CA ILE A 78 24.63 9.60 -18.26
C ILE A 78 24.55 8.92 -19.63
N THR A 79 24.32 9.72 -20.67
CA THR A 79 24.18 9.26 -22.06
C THR A 79 25.48 9.31 -22.86
N ASP A 80 26.54 9.94 -22.32
CA ASP A 80 27.82 10.17 -22.99
C ASP A 80 29.00 9.70 -22.11
N GLU A 81 30.19 9.53 -22.70
CA GLU A 81 31.42 9.08 -22.01
C GLU A 81 31.90 10.04 -20.89
N THR A 82 31.32 11.24 -20.78
CA THR A 82 31.62 12.19 -19.71
C THR A 82 30.59 12.11 -18.58
N ILE A 83 31.00 11.44 -17.49
CA ILE A 83 30.31 11.43 -16.21
C ILE A 83 30.38 12.85 -15.62
N SER A 84 29.22 13.42 -15.24
CA SER A 84 29.16 14.71 -14.52
C SER A 84 30.02 14.64 -13.25
N SER A 85 30.67 15.74 -12.85
CA SER A 85 31.42 15.80 -11.58
C SER A 85 30.54 15.47 -10.38
N ASP A 86 29.24 15.71 -10.51
CA ASP A 86 28.25 15.55 -9.45
C ASP A 86 27.64 14.14 -9.44
N ALA A 87 27.98 13.29 -10.42
CA ALA A 87 27.53 11.91 -10.55
C ALA A 87 28.67 10.97 -10.14
N ASP A 88 28.77 10.64 -8.86
CA ASP A 88 29.90 9.91 -8.29
C ASP A 88 29.57 8.46 -7.89
N SER A 89 28.31 8.03 -7.99
CA SER A 89 27.92 6.63 -7.80
C SER A 89 26.78 6.18 -8.72
N LEU A 90 26.97 5.01 -9.34
CA LEU A 90 25.96 4.36 -10.18
C LEU A 90 24.87 3.74 -9.29
N LEU A 91 23.60 4.01 -9.60
CA LEU A 91 22.47 3.62 -8.75
C LEU A 91 22.43 2.12 -8.46
N ILE A 92 22.58 1.27 -9.48
CA ILE A 92 22.52 -0.19 -9.30
C ILE A 92 23.53 -0.71 -8.27
N ASN A 93 24.70 -0.07 -8.17
CA ASN A 93 25.72 -0.45 -7.20
C ASN A 93 25.37 0.01 -5.77
N ALA A 94 24.60 1.10 -5.65
CA ALA A 94 24.25 1.69 -4.37
C ALA A 94 23.00 1.06 -3.74
N VAL A 95 22.01 0.66 -4.57
CA VAL A 95 20.83 -0.07 -4.10
C VAL A 95 21.13 -1.53 -3.77
N GLY A 96 22.14 -2.13 -4.41
CA GLY A 96 22.53 -3.51 -4.19
C GLY A 96 21.53 -4.53 -4.76
N ASP A 97 21.37 -5.65 -4.07
CA ASP A 97 20.44 -6.71 -4.47
C ASP A 97 18.98 -6.28 -4.28
N PRO A 98 18.04 -6.73 -5.14
CA PRO A 98 16.62 -6.43 -4.98
C PRO A 98 16.08 -7.02 -3.68
N ILE A 99 15.11 -6.32 -3.10
CA ILE A 99 14.30 -6.80 -1.99
C ILE A 99 13.12 -7.58 -2.58
N LYS A 100 12.90 -8.80 -2.08
CA LYS A 100 11.79 -9.67 -2.46
C LYS A 100 10.64 -9.56 -1.47
N VAL A 101 9.40 -9.52 -1.97
CA VAL A 101 8.17 -9.58 -1.18
C VAL A 101 7.10 -10.31 -1.97
N THR A 102 6.22 -11.05 -1.31
CA THR A 102 5.03 -11.62 -1.96
C THR A 102 3.88 -10.64 -1.78
N PHE A 103 3.10 -10.42 -2.84
CA PHE A 103 1.87 -9.63 -2.79
C PHE A 103 0.89 -10.18 -3.84
N VAL A 104 -0.35 -10.50 -3.43
CA VAL A 104 -1.37 -11.10 -4.31
C VAL A 104 -0.80 -12.30 -5.08
N ASP A 105 -0.25 -13.25 -4.32
CA ASP A 105 0.35 -14.51 -4.80
C ASP A 105 1.50 -14.39 -5.83
N VAL A 106 2.09 -13.19 -5.96
CA VAL A 106 3.24 -12.95 -6.85
C VAL A 106 4.44 -12.44 -6.05
N GLU A 107 5.61 -13.03 -6.29
CA GLU A 107 6.88 -12.50 -5.77
C GLU A 107 7.29 -11.27 -6.59
N TYR A 108 7.31 -10.12 -5.93
CA TYR A 108 7.82 -8.86 -6.44
C TYR A 108 9.25 -8.62 -5.96
N GLU A 109 10.02 -7.98 -6.83
CA GLU A 109 11.37 -7.47 -6.57
C GLU A 109 11.36 -5.95 -6.76
N TYR A 110 11.85 -5.23 -5.76
CA TYR A 110 11.96 -3.77 -5.75
C TYR A 110 13.29 -3.33 -5.14
N TYR A 111 13.63 -2.05 -5.31
CA TYR A 111 14.91 -1.50 -4.85
C TYR A 111 14.70 -0.32 -3.93
N VAL A 112 15.63 -0.15 -2.98
CA VAL A 112 15.67 0.99 -2.06
C VAL A 112 17.08 1.54 -2.02
N LEU A 113 17.22 2.84 -2.26
CA LEU A 113 18.42 3.61 -1.97
C LEU A 113 18.26 4.24 -0.58
N SER A 114 19.05 3.78 0.40
CA SER A 114 19.11 4.43 1.72
C SER A 114 20.08 5.62 1.67
N LEU A 115 19.55 6.83 1.87
CA LEU A 115 20.35 8.07 1.98
C LEU A 115 20.73 8.35 3.43
N ASN A 116 19.82 8.05 4.35
CA ASN A 116 20.06 7.98 5.79
C ASN A 116 19.08 6.97 6.40
N GLN A 117 19.57 6.09 7.26
CA GLN A 117 18.72 5.09 7.91
C GLN A 117 17.72 5.71 8.90
N GLY A 118 18.04 6.89 9.43
CA GLY A 118 17.37 7.48 10.58
C GLY A 118 18.07 7.06 11.87
N GLY A 119 18.18 8.00 12.81
CA GLY A 119 18.82 7.80 14.10
C GLY A 119 17.86 7.56 15.25
N GLY A 120 16.54 7.58 15.00
CA GLY A 120 15.54 7.22 16.01
C GLY A 120 15.60 5.75 16.38
N ASP A 121 15.07 5.44 17.56
CA ASP A 121 15.03 4.07 18.12
C ASP A 121 13.81 3.27 17.63
N SER A 122 12.90 3.89 16.87
CA SER A 122 11.68 3.26 16.35
C SER A 122 11.59 3.35 14.84
N SER A 123 10.88 2.39 14.27
CA SER A 123 10.46 2.31 12.87
C SER A 123 8.93 2.16 12.86
N PRO A 124 8.20 2.72 11.88
CA PRO A 124 6.76 2.47 11.75
C PRO A 124 6.49 0.98 11.45
N ASN A 125 5.37 0.47 11.95
CA ASN A 125 4.77 -0.75 11.41
C ASN A 125 4.05 -0.44 10.10
N PHE A 126 3.64 -1.49 9.37
CA PHE A 126 2.99 -1.32 8.06
C PHE A 126 1.59 -0.66 8.15
N ALA A 127 0.97 -0.67 9.34
CA ALA A 127 -0.34 -0.09 9.61
C ALA A 127 -0.28 1.27 10.33
N ASP A 128 0.91 1.82 10.57
CA ASP A 128 1.08 3.04 11.37
C ASP A 128 0.82 4.32 10.56
N ASN A 129 0.51 5.39 11.29
CA ASN A 129 0.59 6.74 10.75
C ASN A 129 2.06 7.19 10.68
N ILE A 130 2.43 7.87 9.59
CA ILE A 130 3.78 8.42 9.37
C ILE A 130 3.73 9.92 9.08
N LEU A 131 4.66 10.68 9.67
CA LEU A 131 4.88 12.09 9.34
C LEU A 131 6.06 12.21 8.39
N ILE A 132 5.81 12.69 7.17
CA ILE A 132 6.82 12.65 6.10
C ILE A 132 6.81 13.88 5.18
N THR A 133 7.88 14.02 4.41
CA THR A 133 7.87 14.72 3.11
C THR A 133 8.22 13.73 2.01
N TYR A 134 7.76 13.97 0.79
CA TYR A 134 8.07 13.10 -0.35
C TYR A 134 7.91 13.79 -1.70
N GLU A 135 8.47 13.17 -2.75
CA GLU A 135 8.21 13.49 -4.15
C GLU A 135 8.17 12.17 -4.95
N GLY A 136 7.08 11.99 -5.71
CA GLY A 136 6.86 10.85 -6.60
C GLY A 136 7.05 11.26 -8.06
N PHE A 137 7.83 10.46 -8.79
CA PHE A 137 8.12 10.67 -10.21
C PHE A 137 8.27 9.36 -10.97
N THR A 138 8.07 9.40 -12.28
CA THR A 138 8.19 8.23 -13.17
C THR A 138 9.66 7.97 -13.57
N LEU A 139 9.93 6.82 -14.20
CA LEU A 139 11.28 6.52 -14.76
C LEU A 139 11.74 7.53 -15.83
N ASP A 140 10.83 8.33 -16.38
CA ASP A 140 11.14 9.42 -17.31
C ASP A 140 11.40 10.77 -16.61
N ASN A 141 11.45 10.79 -15.27
CA ASN A 141 11.60 11.97 -14.41
C ASN A 141 10.40 12.94 -14.43
N GLU A 142 9.22 12.48 -14.82
CA GLU A 142 8.00 13.28 -14.72
C GLU A 142 7.43 13.18 -13.31
N VAL A 143 7.45 14.30 -12.57
CA VAL A 143 6.87 14.42 -11.22
C VAL A 143 5.35 14.41 -11.33
N PHE A 144 4.70 13.51 -10.58
CA PHE A 144 3.24 13.38 -10.56
C PHE A 144 2.62 13.79 -9.21
N ASP A 145 3.36 13.71 -8.11
CA ASP A 145 2.88 14.08 -6.78
C ASP A 145 4.03 14.48 -5.85
N SER A 146 3.77 15.34 -4.86
CA SER A 146 4.77 15.75 -3.88
C SER A 146 4.17 16.42 -2.65
N ALA A 147 4.87 16.31 -1.54
CA ALA A 147 4.63 17.08 -0.34
C ALA A 147 5.94 17.64 0.23
N VAL A 148 6.16 18.95 0.01
CA VAL A 148 7.34 19.68 0.50
C VAL A 148 7.18 20.18 1.94
N THR A 149 5.94 20.24 2.44
CA THR A 149 5.63 20.49 3.86
C THR A 149 5.26 19.15 4.49
N PRO A 150 5.77 18.83 5.69
CA PRO A 150 5.42 17.59 6.36
C PRO A 150 3.91 17.37 6.48
N LEU A 151 3.44 16.16 6.18
CA LEU A 151 2.08 15.73 6.46
C LEU A 151 2.06 14.34 7.10
N THR A 152 1.00 14.08 7.85
CA THR A 152 0.71 12.75 8.37
C THR A 152 -0.08 11.97 7.35
N LEU A 153 0.33 10.74 7.07
CA LEU A 153 -0.36 9.78 6.22
C LEU A 153 -0.52 8.47 6.96
N ASP A 154 -1.66 7.82 6.75
CA ASP A 154 -1.96 6.49 7.24
C ASP A 154 -1.48 5.45 6.21
N LEU A 155 -0.51 4.61 6.60
CA LEU A 155 0.09 3.62 5.70
C LEU A 155 -0.92 2.60 5.17
N THR A 156 -2.00 2.30 5.89
CA THR A 156 -3.05 1.36 5.44
C THR A 156 -3.75 1.86 4.17
N THR A 157 -3.81 3.18 3.99
CA THR A 157 -4.49 3.83 2.86
C THR A 157 -3.60 4.01 1.61
N LEU A 158 -2.31 3.67 1.69
CA LEU A 158 -1.33 3.92 0.63
C LEU A 158 -1.11 2.69 -0.25
N ILE A 159 -0.16 2.77 -1.19
CA ILE A 159 0.23 1.64 -2.03
C ILE A 159 1.07 0.62 -1.23
N PRO A 160 1.03 -0.69 -1.57
CA PRO A 160 1.77 -1.74 -0.86
C PRO A 160 3.27 -1.43 -0.75
N GLY A 161 3.87 -0.87 -1.80
CA GLY A 161 5.29 -0.52 -1.77
C GLY A 161 5.68 0.43 -0.65
N TRP A 162 4.78 1.32 -0.21
CA TRP A 162 5.04 2.20 0.95
C TRP A 162 5.01 1.39 2.25
N ARG A 163 3.99 0.55 2.45
CA ARG A 163 3.89 -0.36 3.60
C ARG A 163 5.09 -1.30 3.73
N LYS A 164 5.68 -1.73 2.62
CA LYS A 164 6.89 -2.59 2.63
C LYS A 164 8.21 -1.82 2.79
N VAL A 165 8.25 -0.52 2.47
CA VAL A 165 9.48 0.30 2.52
C VAL A 165 9.62 1.03 3.85
N PHE A 166 8.58 1.69 4.34
CA PHE A 166 8.67 2.55 5.54
C PHE A 166 9.14 1.81 6.80
N PRO A 167 8.68 0.57 7.09
CA PRO A 167 9.19 -0.21 8.23
C PRO A 167 10.68 -0.54 8.19
N ARG A 168 11.36 -0.28 7.07
CA ARG A 168 12.80 -0.46 6.91
C ARG A 168 13.62 0.78 7.30
N PHE A 169 12.98 1.89 7.69
CA PHE A 169 13.64 3.13 8.07
C PHE A 169 13.25 3.55 9.47
N ASN A 170 14.19 4.15 10.19
CA ASN A 170 13.91 4.72 11.50
C ASN A 170 13.41 6.16 11.36
N VAL A 171 12.62 6.59 12.33
CA VAL A 171 12.19 7.99 12.46
C VAL A 171 13.36 8.91 12.84
N ALA A 172 13.09 10.21 12.95
CA ALA A 172 14.07 11.17 13.46
C ALA A 172 14.57 10.83 14.88
N GLU A 173 15.86 10.98 15.10
CA GLU A 173 16.50 10.82 16.42
C GLU A 173 15.95 11.82 17.44
N SER A 174 15.69 13.05 16.98
CA SER A 174 15.13 14.10 17.84
C SER A 174 14.45 15.18 17.01
N PHE A 175 13.63 15.98 17.69
CA PHE A 175 13.01 17.16 17.11
C PHE A 175 12.98 18.34 18.08
N VAL A 176 12.87 19.55 17.54
CA VAL A 176 12.77 20.80 18.30
C VAL A 176 11.62 21.63 17.74
N GLU A 177 10.67 22.01 18.60
CA GLU A 177 9.66 23.01 18.27
C GLU A 177 10.27 24.42 18.31
N ASN A 178 10.22 25.14 17.19
CA ASN A 178 10.93 26.41 17.04
C ASN A 178 10.17 27.63 17.64
N GLY A 179 8.96 27.42 18.18
CA GLY A 179 8.13 28.47 18.77
C GLY A 179 7.40 29.38 17.77
N ASP A 180 7.61 29.20 16.47
CA ASP A 180 6.90 29.86 15.37
C ASP A 180 5.87 28.93 14.68
N GLY A 181 5.61 27.76 15.29
CA GLY A 181 4.75 26.72 14.73
C GLY A 181 5.46 25.74 13.80
N THR A 182 6.77 25.90 13.56
CA THR A 182 7.58 24.93 12.81
C THR A 182 8.33 23.97 13.73
N VAL A 183 8.67 22.80 13.20
CA VAL A 183 9.43 21.76 13.89
C VAL A 183 10.68 21.44 13.08
N SER A 184 11.82 21.38 13.76
CA SER A 184 13.10 20.95 13.18
C SER A 184 13.38 19.51 13.59
N TYR A 185 13.59 18.63 12.62
CA TYR A 185 13.93 17.22 12.84
C TYR A 185 15.42 16.98 12.62
N SER A 186 16.03 16.16 13.48
CA SER A 186 17.44 15.76 13.38
C SER A 186 17.56 14.26 13.13
N ASN A 187 18.44 13.86 12.22
CA ASN A 187 18.77 12.46 11.94
C ASN A 187 17.55 11.61 11.60
N HIS A 188 16.78 12.09 10.63
CA HIS A 188 15.56 11.45 10.11
C HIS A 188 15.89 10.43 9.02
N GLY A 189 15.07 9.39 8.89
CA GLY A 189 15.19 8.42 7.81
C GLY A 189 14.96 9.10 6.47
N ALA A 190 15.80 8.82 5.48
CA ALA A 190 15.67 9.37 4.14
C ALA A 190 16.09 8.35 3.10
N GLY A 191 15.30 8.22 2.04
CA GLY A 191 15.55 7.20 1.03
C GLY A 191 14.83 7.46 -0.28
N VAL A 192 15.08 6.55 -1.22
CA VAL A 192 14.39 6.46 -2.50
C VAL A 192 13.94 5.03 -2.71
N MET A 193 12.66 4.83 -3.03
CA MET A 193 12.12 3.53 -3.42
C MET A 193 11.85 3.50 -4.93
N PHE A 194 12.19 2.37 -5.56
CA PHE A 194 11.94 2.07 -6.96
C PHE A 194 11.00 0.88 -7.01
N LEU A 195 9.72 1.15 -7.31
CA LEU A 195 8.63 0.21 -7.15
C LEU A 195 8.13 -0.27 -8.52
N PRO A 196 7.96 -1.58 -8.72
CA PRO A 196 7.21 -2.09 -9.86
C PRO A 196 5.73 -1.69 -9.74
N SER A 197 5.02 -1.68 -10.87
CA SER A 197 3.63 -1.23 -10.91
C SER A 197 2.72 -2.07 -10.01
N GLY A 198 3.01 -3.36 -9.84
CA GLY A 198 2.23 -4.27 -8.99
C GLY A 198 2.29 -3.97 -7.49
N LEU A 199 3.34 -3.27 -7.02
CA LEU A 199 3.44 -2.71 -5.67
C LEU A 199 3.01 -1.22 -5.62
N ALA A 200 2.50 -0.70 -6.73
CA ALA A 200 1.99 0.65 -6.88
C ALA A 200 0.52 0.60 -7.36
N TYR A 201 0.19 1.24 -8.48
CA TYR A 201 -1.18 1.34 -8.98
C TYR A 201 -1.55 0.27 -10.03
N PHE A 202 -0.65 -0.65 -10.37
CA PHE A 202 -0.84 -1.73 -11.34
C PHE A 202 -1.61 -1.27 -12.59
N ALA A 203 -2.83 -1.77 -12.84
CA ALA A 203 -3.64 -1.41 -14.00
C ALA A 203 -4.38 -0.05 -13.89
N ASP A 204 -4.43 0.53 -12.69
CA ASP A 204 -5.16 1.76 -12.42
C ASP A 204 -4.36 2.99 -12.85
N ALA A 205 -4.67 3.49 -14.04
CA ALA A 205 -4.12 4.76 -14.49
C ALA A 205 -4.59 5.91 -13.58
N ARG A 206 -3.65 6.76 -13.15
CA ARG A 206 -3.90 7.99 -12.40
C ARG A 206 -3.47 9.20 -13.24
N THR A 207 -3.85 10.40 -12.81
CA THR A 207 -3.35 11.63 -13.44
C THR A 207 -1.83 11.65 -13.36
N GLY A 208 -1.16 11.71 -14.53
CA GLY A 208 0.31 11.70 -14.60
C GLY A 208 0.95 10.31 -14.45
N ILE A 209 0.17 9.26 -14.22
CA ILE A 209 0.68 7.88 -14.07
C ILE A 209 -0.11 6.96 -15.02
N PRO A 210 0.47 6.56 -16.17
CA PRO A 210 -0.12 5.54 -17.02
C PRO A 210 -0.30 4.20 -16.27
N ALA A 211 -1.25 3.38 -16.72
CA ALA A 211 -1.36 2.01 -16.23
C ALA A 211 -0.04 1.23 -16.46
N TYR A 212 0.27 0.34 -15.53
CA TYR A 212 1.44 -0.53 -15.50
C TYR A 212 2.76 0.26 -15.51
N SER A 213 2.81 1.37 -14.77
CA SER A 213 4.01 2.19 -14.64
C SER A 213 4.79 1.87 -13.36
N PRO A 214 6.10 1.54 -13.46
CA PRO A 214 7.00 1.61 -12.33
C PRO A 214 7.12 3.05 -11.81
N LEU A 215 7.22 3.21 -10.49
CA LEU A 215 7.27 4.51 -9.83
C LEU A 215 8.50 4.66 -8.96
N ILE A 216 8.98 5.88 -8.85
CA ILE A 216 10.07 6.27 -7.94
C ILE A 216 9.51 7.26 -6.92
N PHE A 217 9.84 7.06 -5.65
CA PHE A 217 9.55 8.04 -4.61
C PHE A 217 10.80 8.32 -3.80
N LYS A 218 11.13 9.59 -3.61
CA LYS A 218 12.10 10.02 -2.59
C LYS A 218 11.32 10.55 -1.38
N PHE A 219 11.79 10.25 -0.17
CA PHE A 219 11.06 10.58 1.06
C PHE A 219 12.00 10.92 2.23
N GLU A 220 11.48 11.70 3.16
CA GLU A 220 12.04 11.93 4.51
C GLU A 220 11.00 11.46 5.54
N LEU A 221 11.36 10.47 6.36
CA LEU A 221 10.57 9.92 7.45
C LEU A 221 10.90 10.63 8.76
N LEU A 222 9.99 11.45 9.26
CA LEU A 222 10.23 12.33 10.39
C LEU A 222 9.75 11.69 11.70
N GLN A 223 8.52 11.18 11.74
CA GLN A 223 7.92 10.52 12.91
C GLN A 223 6.98 9.39 12.47
N SER A 224 6.61 8.53 13.41
CA SER A 224 5.56 7.54 13.27
C SER A 224 4.67 7.53 14.52
N PHE A 225 3.45 7.03 14.36
CA PHE A 225 2.45 6.90 15.41
C PHE A 225 1.75 5.55 15.22
N VAL A 226 1.79 4.71 16.24
CA VAL A 226 1.11 3.41 16.23
C VAL A 226 -0.39 3.65 16.14
N ASN A 227 -1.04 2.97 15.20
CA ASN A 227 -2.49 3.03 15.02
C ASN A 227 -3.19 1.89 15.75
N ASP A 228 -4.43 2.18 16.10
CA ASP A 228 -5.50 1.34 16.63
C ASP A 228 -6.75 2.01 16.02
N HIS A 229 -7.26 1.49 14.89
CA HIS A 229 -8.18 2.26 14.04
C HIS A 229 -9.63 2.21 14.55
N ASP A 230 -10.06 1.13 15.17
CA ASP A 230 -11.37 0.98 15.83
C ASP A 230 -11.35 1.41 17.31
N ASN A 231 -10.17 1.57 17.93
CA ASN A 231 -9.98 1.95 19.34
C ASN A 231 -10.41 0.85 20.30
N ASP A 232 -10.14 -0.40 19.95
CA ASP A 232 -10.47 -1.56 20.76
C ASP A 232 -9.36 -1.97 21.75
N GLY A 233 -8.18 -1.34 21.65
CA GLY A 233 -7.01 -1.60 22.50
C GLY A 233 -5.96 -2.52 21.88
N VAL A 234 -6.21 -3.05 20.68
CA VAL A 234 -5.25 -3.81 19.88
C VAL A 234 -4.60 -2.88 18.85
N PRO A 235 -3.26 -2.76 18.84
CA PRO A 235 -2.58 -2.04 17.77
C PRO A 235 -2.81 -2.71 16.42
N SER A 236 -3.26 -1.96 15.41
CA SER A 236 -3.65 -2.50 14.10
C SER A 236 -2.65 -3.44 13.46
N TRP A 237 -1.35 -3.18 13.55
CA TRP A 237 -0.34 -4.07 12.97
C TRP A 237 -0.27 -5.46 13.63
N LYS A 238 -0.85 -5.65 14.83
CA LYS A 238 -0.94 -6.95 15.50
C LYS A 238 -2.11 -7.79 15.01
N GLU A 239 -3.03 -7.19 14.27
CA GLU A 239 -4.21 -7.82 13.67
C GLU A 239 -3.90 -8.28 12.22
N ASP A 240 -2.60 -8.32 11.89
CA ASP A 240 -2.02 -9.05 10.76
C ASP A 240 -1.92 -10.53 11.15
N ILE A 241 -3.02 -11.26 11.01
CA ILE A 241 -3.16 -12.65 11.42
C ILE A 241 -2.29 -13.56 10.56
N ASP A 242 -2.20 -13.25 9.27
CA ASP A 242 -1.42 -14.03 8.29
C ASP A 242 0.07 -13.67 8.27
N GLY A 243 0.42 -12.49 8.79
CA GLY A 243 1.78 -12.01 8.97
C GLY A 243 2.45 -11.58 7.67
N ASP A 244 1.69 -11.32 6.61
CA ASP A 244 2.20 -10.87 5.33
C ASP A 244 2.46 -9.35 5.30
N GLY A 245 1.89 -8.61 6.26
CA GLY A 245 1.97 -7.16 6.40
C GLY A 245 1.07 -6.38 5.44
N GLU A 246 -0.11 -6.89 5.13
CA GLU A 246 -1.19 -6.29 4.32
C GLU A 246 -2.58 -6.77 4.79
N PHE A 247 -3.49 -5.85 5.08
CA PHE A 247 -4.92 -6.20 5.27
C PHE A 247 -5.69 -6.41 3.95
N PHE A 248 -5.03 -6.98 2.93
CA PHE A 248 -5.66 -7.16 1.63
C PHE A 248 -6.55 -8.40 1.64
N LEU A 249 -7.86 -8.18 1.72
CA LEU A 249 -8.84 -9.24 1.50
C LEU A 249 -8.98 -9.51 -0.01
N ASP A 250 -8.74 -10.76 -0.43
CA ASP A 250 -8.90 -11.17 -1.82
C ASP A 250 -10.40 -11.15 -2.19
N PRO A 251 -10.84 -10.27 -3.12
CA PRO A 251 -12.24 -10.21 -3.50
C PRO A 251 -12.75 -11.48 -4.20
N ASP A 252 -11.85 -12.32 -4.72
CA ASP A 252 -12.17 -13.58 -5.38
C ASP A 252 -12.19 -14.78 -4.42
N ASP A 253 -11.61 -14.65 -3.21
CA ASP A 253 -11.53 -15.69 -2.18
C ASP A 253 -11.70 -15.08 -0.77
N LEU A 254 -12.96 -14.78 -0.42
CA LEU A 254 -13.36 -14.08 0.81
C LEU A 254 -13.40 -14.97 2.07
N ASP A 255 -13.30 -16.30 1.90
CA ASP A 255 -13.33 -17.25 3.02
C ASP A 255 -11.92 -17.90 3.17
N LYS A 256 -10.87 -17.14 2.82
CA LYS A 256 -9.51 -17.67 2.76
C LYS A 256 -9.03 -17.89 4.17
N GLU A 257 -8.99 -19.16 4.61
CA GLU A 257 -8.53 -19.48 5.98
C GLU A 257 -7.20 -18.80 6.33
N GLY A 258 -7.25 -17.99 7.39
CA GLY A 258 -6.12 -17.23 7.89
C GLY A 258 -5.83 -15.98 7.06
N ASP A 259 -6.85 -15.29 6.57
CA ASP A 259 -6.81 -13.87 6.28
C ASP A 259 -7.02 -13.04 7.56
N ASP A 260 -6.97 -11.71 7.44
CA ASP A 260 -7.08 -10.75 8.54
C ASP A 260 -8.55 -10.37 8.83
N ASP A 261 -9.48 -11.31 8.68
CA ASP A 261 -10.93 -11.16 8.91
C ASP A 261 -11.43 -12.40 9.65
N THR A 262 -11.29 -12.38 10.98
CA THR A 262 -11.40 -13.56 11.84
C THR A 262 -12.81 -14.19 11.81
N ASP A 263 -13.86 -13.38 11.74
CA ASP A 263 -15.26 -13.84 11.67
C ASP A 263 -15.83 -13.96 10.24
N ASN A 264 -15.05 -13.51 9.23
CA ASN A 264 -15.38 -13.52 7.80
C ASN A 264 -16.61 -12.66 7.45
N ASP A 265 -16.83 -11.54 8.16
CA ASP A 265 -17.93 -10.61 7.89
C ASP A 265 -17.60 -9.56 6.80
N ARG A 266 -16.35 -9.54 6.32
CA ARG A 266 -15.73 -8.62 5.35
C ARG A 266 -15.23 -7.31 5.94
N THR A 267 -15.14 -7.23 7.25
CA THR A 267 -14.49 -6.15 7.98
C THR A 267 -13.18 -6.71 8.48
N PRO A 268 -12.03 -6.28 7.95
CA PRO A 268 -10.75 -6.70 8.51
C PRO A 268 -10.66 -6.36 9.99
N ASP A 269 -10.05 -7.23 10.78
CA ASP A 269 -9.95 -7.15 12.25
C ASP A 269 -9.50 -5.75 12.68
N TYR A 270 -8.48 -5.17 12.02
CA TYR A 270 -7.93 -3.85 12.36
C TYR A 270 -8.90 -2.65 12.32
N VAL A 271 -10.12 -2.84 11.80
CA VAL A 271 -11.22 -1.85 11.78
C VAL A 271 -12.55 -2.43 12.29
N ASP A 272 -12.53 -3.63 12.88
CA ASP A 272 -13.66 -4.31 13.49
C ASP A 272 -13.54 -4.30 15.02
N PRO A 273 -14.43 -3.62 15.77
CA PRO A 273 -14.38 -3.66 17.23
C PRO A 273 -14.76 -5.00 17.90
N ASP A 274 -15.14 -6.03 17.15
CA ASP A 274 -15.60 -7.36 17.61
C ASP A 274 -15.05 -8.45 16.67
N ASP A 275 -13.71 -8.57 16.60
CA ASP A 275 -12.95 -9.29 15.55
C ASP A 275 -13.44 -10.74 15.32
N ASP A 276 -13.82 -11.46 16.37
CA ASP A 276 -14.30 -12.85 16.26
C ASP A 276 -15.83 -13.00 16.14
N GLY A 277 -16.55 -11.87 16.16
CA GLY A 277 -17.99 -11.81 15.93
C GLY A 277 -18.84 -12.53 17.00
N ASP A 278 -18.29 -12.76 18.20
CA ASP A 278 -18.99 -13.49 19.25
C ASP A 278 -20.00 -12.64 20.05
N GLY A 279 -19.96 -11.32 19.83
CA GLY A 279 -20.83 -10.32 20.43
C GLY A 279 -20.27 -9.69 21.70
N VAL A 280 -19.03 -9.99 22.07
CA VAL A 280 -18.25 -9.32 23.12
C VAL A 280 -17.15 -8.49 22.46
N PRO A 281 -17.30 -7.14 22.38
CA PRO A 281 -16.29 -6.32 21.71
C PRO A 281 -14.89 -6.54 22.28
N THR A 282 -13.86 -6.58 21.43
CA THR A 282 -12.45 -6.89 21.74
C THR A 282 -11.92 -6.14 22.97
N VAL A 283 -12.27 -4.86 23.09
CA VAL A 283 -11.91 -4.02 24.25
C VAL A 283 -12.43 -4.52 25.61
N ASN A 284 -13.49 -5.34 25.62
CA ASN A 284 -14.09 -5.92 26.83
C ASN A 284 -13.56 -7.33 27.13
N GLU A 285 -12.64 -7.83 26.31
CA GLU A 285 -12.01 -9.13 26.48
C GLU A 285 -10.62 -9.07 27.12
N ASP A 286 -10.17 -7.85 27.45
CA ASP A 286 -9.14 -7.56 28.45
C ASP A 286 -9.61 -8.12 29.82
N TRP A 287 -9.25 -9.37 30.07
CA TRP A 287 -9.76 -10.12 31.20
C TRP A 287 -9.02 -9.71 32.46
N ASP A 288 -7.72 -9.51 32.44
CA ASP A 288 -6.97 -9.13 33.64
C ASP A 288 -7.04 -7.64 33.99
N GLY A 289 -7.51 -6.80 33.05
CA GLY A 289 -7.76 -5.37 33.20
C GLY A 289 -6.51 -4.52 33.10
N ASP A 290 -5.46 -5.01 32.43
CA ASP A 290 -4.20 -4.29 32.21
C ASP A 290 -4.21 -3.36 30.99
N GLY A 291 -5.27 -3.42 30.17
CA GLY A 291 -5.47 -2.64 28.96
C GLY A 291 -4.83 -3.23 27.71
N ASP A 292 -4.49 -4.52 27.69
CA ASP A 292 -3.90 -5.22 26.54
C ASP A 292 -4.60 -6.57 26.28
N PRO A 293 -5.69 -6.58 25.47
CA PRO A 293 -6.42 -7.81 25.10
C PRO A 293 -5.52 -8.87 24.46
N THR A 294 -4.38 -8.47 23.88
CA THR A 294 -3.49 -9.37 23.14
C THR A 294 -2.79 -10.41 24.00
N ASN A 295 -2.84 -10.26 25.33
CA ASN A 295 -2.21 -11.19 26.26
C ASN A 295 -3.22 -12.06 27.05
N ASP A 296 -4.53 -11.83 26.88
CA ASP A 296 -5.60 -12.59 27.51
C ASP A 296 -6.02 -13.78 26.65
N MET A 297 -5.51 -14.96 27.01
CA MET A 297 -5.71 -16.19 26.23
C MET A 297 -7.09 -16.80 26.46
N SER A 298 -7.67 -17.36 25.40
CA SER A 298 -8.93 -18.08 25.49
C SER A 298 -8.85 -19.26 26.47
N PRO A 299 -9.88 -19.46 27.31
CA PRO A 299 -9.98 -20.63 28.19
C PRO A 299 -10.29 -21.93 27.43
N ILE A 300 -10.74 -21.84 26.17
CA ILE A 300 -11.15 -22.96 25.33
C ILE A 300 -10.02 -23.33 24.36
N ASN A 301 -9.41 -22.33 23.72
CA ASN A 301 -8.23 -22.46 22.87
C ASN A 301 -7.05 -21.64 23.41
N PRO A 302 -6.22 -22.19 24.32
CA PRO A 302 -5.12 -21.44 24.95
C PRO A 302 -3.97 -21.00 24.03
N SER A 303 -4.07 -21.26 22.73
CA SER A 303 -3.14 -20.74 21.71
C SER A 303 -3.64 -19.48 21.02
N LEU A 304 -4.88 -19.08 21.24
CA LEU A 304 -5.46 -17.84 20.72
C LEU A 304 -5.76 -16.88 21.87
N PRO A 305 -5.54 -15.57 21.69
CA PRO A 305 -6.20 -14.54 22.47
C PRO A 305 -7.72 -14.71 22.48
N ARG A 306 -8.40 -14.15 23.48
CA ARG A 306 -9.85 -14.19 23.62
C ARG A 306 -10.56 -13.59 22.41
N TYR A 307 -10.14 -12.40 22.00
CA TYR A 307 -10.70 -11.65 20.87
C TYR A 307 -10.54 -12.27 19.49
N LEU A 308 -9.90 -13.44 19.40
CA LEU A 308 -9.76 -14.21 18.17
C LEU A 308 -10.39 -15.61 18.31
N ASP A 309 -11.18 -15.87 19.35
CA ASP A 309 -11.79 -17.17 19.63
C ASP A 309 -13.29 -17.03 19.86
N PRO A 310 -14.14 -17.28 18.84
CA PRO A 310 -15.58 -17.05 18.94
C PRO A 310 -16.31 -17.96 19.95
N GLU A 311 -15.62 -18.97 20.49
CA GLU A 311 -16.15 -19.77 21.60
C GLU A 311 -15.97 -19.09 22.98
N ALA A 312 -15.15 -18.04 23.08
CA ALA A 312 -14.75 -17.32 24.29
C ALA A 312 -15.68 -16.15 24.70
N ASN A 313 -16.94 -16.16 24.26
CA ASN A 313 -18.02 -15.17 24.50
C ASN A 313 -18.45 -14.86 25.94
N ASP A 314 -17.66 -15.22 26.95
CA ASP A 314 -17.90 -14.78 28.32
C ASP A 314 -17.31 -13.38 28.57
N SER A 315 -18.18 -12.38 28.68
CA SER A 315 -17.78 -11.02 29.08
C SER A 315 -17.64 -10.87 30.60
N LYS A 316 -16.76 -9.97 31.05
CA LYS A 316 -16.57 -9.63 32.47
C LYS A 316 -17.51 -8.56 33.03
#